data_AF-A0A9P5YD56-F1
#
_entry.id   AF-A0A9P5YD56-F1
#
_cell.length_a   1.000
_cell.length_b   1.000
_cell.length_c   1.000
_cell.angle_alpha   90.00
_cell.angle_beta   90.00
_cell.angle_gamma   90.00
#
_symmetry.space_group_name_H-M   'P 1'
#
loop_
_entity.id
_entity.type
_entity.pdbx_description
1 polymer ?
#
loop_
_entity_poly.entity_id
_entity_poly.type
_entity_poly.pdbx_seq_one_letter_code
_entity_poly.pdbx_strand_id
1 'polypeptide(L)'
;MTPTPLARAAPLAQIAPQVIPTISQTPSFSVAASEEKMVLKYALNNMATEDLHKQFLNSVDKLLPEQVEELNRVMEMTGIVLASSRKIVKDDTVRHCLRCHYTYFERNNGRRACNIPHQHPIQDPHSAEVGRILYPCCGYRSHVGYKVVHECFTGRHTTLGGNVNYGTRSVRTCEQARCFQNMRQA
;
A
#
# COMPACT_ATOMS: atom_id res chain seq x y z
N MET A 1 -24.03 14.64 54.23
CA MET A 1 -23.01 14.06 53.34
C MET A 1 -21.95 13.42 54.21
N THR A 2 -21.99 12.10 54.35
CA THR A 2 -21.14 11.30 55.25
C THR A 2 -19.86 10.88 54.52
N PRO A 3 -18.66 11.06 55.11
CA PRO A 3 -17.41 10.70 54.46
C PRO A 3 -17.19 9.19 54.50
N THR A 4 -16.87 8.61 53.35
CA THR A 4 -16.54 7.19 53.17
C THR A 4 -15.18 6.87 53.79
N PRO A 5 -15.04 5.81 54.60
CA PRO A 5 -13.77 5.46 55.22
C PRO A 5 -12.80 4.84 54.22
N LEU A 6 -11.54 5.29 54.27
CA LEU A 6 -10.42 4.77 53.48
C LEU A 6 -10.04 3.36 53.96
N ALA A 7 -10.09 2.40 53.04
CA ALA A 7 -9.74 1.01 53.29
C ALA A 7 -8.23 0.86 53.59
N ARG A 8 -7.92 0.12 54.66
CA ARG A 8 -6.55 -0.28 55.05
C ARG A 8 -5.96 -1.20 53.98
N ALA A 9 -4.77 -0.85 53.49
CA ALA A 9 -3.99 -1.68 52.58
C ALA A 9 -3.57 -3.00 53.24
N ALA A 10 -3.79 -4.11 52.54
CA ALA A 10 -3.39 -5.43 52.97
C ALA A 10 -1.86 -5.59 52.89
N PRO A 11 -1.24 -6.35 53.83
CA PRO A 11 0.21 -6.59 53.81
C PRO A 11 0.59 -7.44 52.60
N LEU A 12 1.66 -7.01 51.91
CA LEU A 12 2.26 -7.70 50.77
C LEU A 12 2.81 -9.05 51.24
N ALA A 13 2.24 -10.14 50.72
CA ALA A 13 2.72 -11.49 50.97
C ALA A 13 4.16 -11.63 50.43
N GLN A 14 5.10 -12.04 51.28
CA GLN A 14 6.45 -12.39 50.89
C GLN A 14 6.40 -13.64 50.02
N ILE A 15 6.64 -13.47 48.72
CA ILE A 15 6.75 -14.56 47.75
C ILE A 15 8.09 -15.25 47.98
N ALA A 16 8.05 -16.49 48.47
CA ALA A 16 9.24 -17.32 48.59
C ALA A 16 9.87 -17.55 47.20
N PRO A 17 11.22 -17.56 47.08
CA PRO A 17 11.89 -17.81 45.82
C PRO A 17 11.53 -19.22 45.31
N GLN A 18 10.80 -19.27 44.21
CA GLN A 18 10.48 -20.51 43.50
C GLN A 18 11.78 -21.07 42.90
N VAL A 19 12.09 -22.32 43.20
CA VAL A 19 13.20 -23.04 42.58
C VAL A 19 12.90 -23.14 41.09
N ILE A 20 13.71 -22.49 40.26
CA ILE A 20 13.60 -22.59 38.80
C ILE A 20 13.81 -24.07 38.44
N PRO A 21 12.81 -24.76 37.87
CA PRO A 21 13.00 -26.13 37.44
C PRO A 21 14.15 -26.14 36.43
N THR A 22 15.20 -26.91 36.74
CA THR A 22 16.32 -27.15 35.84
C THR A 22 15.73 -27.61 34.51
N ILE A 23 16.08 -26.90 33.44
CA ILE A 23 15.63 -27.17 32.06
C ILE A 23 16.07 -28.60 31.73
N SER A 24 15.21 -29.56 32.06
CA SER A 24 15.30 -30.91 31.56
C SER A 24 15.19 -30.79 30.06
N GLN A 25 16.16 -31.40 29.39
CA GLN A 25 16.37 -31.39 27.96
C GLN A 25 15.05 -31.70 27.24
N THR A 26 14.26 -30.68 26.92
CA THR A 26 13.23 -30.79 25.90
C THR A 26 13.97 -31.20 24.65
N PRO A 27 13.72 -32.40 24.10
CA PRO A 27 14.35 -32.79 22.85
C PRO A 27 13.95 -31.71 21.85
N SER A 28 14.95 -31.02 21.30
CA SER A 28 14.75 -30.12 20.18
C SER A 28 14.32 -31.00 19.00
N PHE A 29 13.02 -31.26 18.90
CA PHE A 29 12.41 -31.92 17.75
C PHE A 29 12.37 -30.93 16.58
N SER A 30 13.57 -30.57 16.11
CA SER A 30 13.74 -29.96 14.81
C SER A 30 13.43 -31.06 13.81
N VAL A 31 12.19 -31.15 13.35
CA VAL A 31 11.83 -32.02 12.22
C VAL A 31 12.82 -31.69 11.10
N ALA A 32 13.63 -32.67 10.69
CA ALA A 32 14.62 -32.47 9.65
C ALA A 32 13.93 -31.78 8.46
N ALA A 33 14.48 -30.65 8.02
CA ALA A 33 13.92 -29.94 6.89
C ALA A 33 13.93 -30.91 5.70
N SER A 34 12.76 -31.15 5.11
CA SER A 34 12.69 -31.97 3.90
C SER A 34 13.56 -31.35 2.82
N GLU A 35 14.09 -32.16 1.90
CA GLU A 35 14.93 -31.70 0.81
C GLU A 35 14.24 -30.56 0.03
N GLU A 36 12.93 -30.67 -0.19
CA GLU A 36 12.10 -29.69 -0.88
C GLU A 36 12.06 -28.35 -0.14
N LYS A 37 12.02 -28.35 1.20
CA LYS A 37 12.09 -27.10 2.00
C LYS A 37 13.44 -26.42 1.82
N MET A 38 14.52 -27.20 1.75
CA MET A 38 15.86 -26.64 1.52
C MET A 38 16.00 -26.05 0.11
N VAL A 39 15.47 -26.75 -0.91
CA VAL A 39 15.44 -26.26 -2.29
C VAL A 39 14.64 -24.96 -2.39
N LEU A 40 13.44 -24.89 -1.81
CA LEU A 40 12.62 -23.69 -1.83
C LEU A 40 13.32 -22.52 -1.13
N LYS A 41 13.91 -22.75 0.05
CA LYS A 41 14.65 -21.72 0.78
C LYS A 41 15.86 -21.22 0.00
N TYR A 42 16.60 -22.13 -0.63
CA TYR A 42 17.73 -21.77 -1.49
C TYR A 42 17.28 -20.91 -2.67
N ALA A 43 16.21 -21.31 -3.37
CA ALA A 43 15.67 -20.54 -4.49
C ALA A 43 15.23 -19.13 -4.06
N LEU A 44 14.50 -19.00 -2.96
CA LEU A 44 14.03 -17.70 -2.45
C LEU A 44 15.19 -16.79 -2.01
N ASN A 45 16.26 -17.34 -1.44
CA ASN A 45 17.42 -16.55 -1.01
C ASN A 45 18.34 -16.11 -2.15
N ASN A 46 18.30 -16.80 -3.30
CA ASN A 46 19.18 -16.53 -4.44
C ASN A 46 18.46 -15.88 -5.63
N MET A 47 17.16 -15.57 -5.50
CA MET A 47 16.37 -14.91 -6.53
C MET A 47 16.20 -13.42 -6.21
N ALA A 48 16.35 -12.55 -7.22
CA ALA A 48 16.02 -11.13 -7.06
C ALA A 48 14.52 -10.96 -6.76
N THR A 49 14.17 -9.99 -5.92
CA THR A 49 12.77 -9.79 -5.48
C THR A 49 11.86 -9.45 -6.66
N GLU A 50 12.36 -8.68 -7.62
CA GLU A 50 11.66 -8.29 -8.84
C GLU A 50 11.38 -9.50 -9.73
N ASP A 51 12.35 -10.39 -9.86
CA ASP A 51 12.21 -11.62 -10.65
C ASP A 51 11.23 -12.58 -9.99
N LEU A 52 11.32 -12.77 -8.67
CA LEU A 52 10.36 -13.56 -7.91
C LEU A 52 8.94 -13.03 -8.10
N HIS A 53 8.75 -11.73 -7.91
CA HIS A 53 7.45 -11.08 -8.08
C HIS A 53 6.91 -11.25 -9.51
N LYS A 54 7.76 -11.03 -10.52
CA LYS A 54 7.38 -11.19 -11.94
C LYS A 54 7.02 -12.63 -12.28
N GLN A 55 7.84 -13.60 -11.88
CA GLN A 55 7.59 -15.02 -12.13
C GLN A 55 6.33 -15.50 -11.42
N PHE A 56 6.12 -15.05 -10.18
CA PHE A 56 4.94 -15.38 -9.40
C PHE A 56 3.68 -14.85 -10.07
N LEU A 57 3.61 -13.57 -10.42
CA LEU A 57 2.48 -12.98 -11.15
C LEU A 57 2.18 -13.71 -12.47
N ASN A 58 3.21 -14.00 -13.27
CA ASN A 58 3.05 -14.71 -14.54
C ASN A 58 2.57 -16.17 -14.39
N SER A 59 2.72 -16.75 -13.20
CA SER A 59 2.35 -18.14 -12.92
C SER A 59 0.95 -18.25 -12.31
N VAL A 60 0.50 -17.24 -11.56
CA VAL A 60 -0.82 -17.24 -10.91
C VAL A 60 -1.96 -17.44 -11.91
N ASP A 61 -1.90 -16.81 -13.07
CA ASP A 61 -2.93 -16.92 -14.13
C ASP A 61 -3.00 -18.33 -14.76
N LYS A 62 -1.99 -19.18 -14.51
CA LYS A 62 -1.89 -20.54 -15.06
C LYS A 62 -2.30 -21.62 -14.06
N LEU A 63 -2.57 -21.24 -12.82
CA LEU A 63 -2.94 -22.17 -11.76
C LEU A 63 -4.40 -22.64 -11.93
N LEU A 64 -4.64 -23.91 -11.61
CA LEU A 64 -5.98 -24.46 -11.48
C LEU A 64 -6.67 -23.88 -10.22
N PRO A 65 -8.01 -23.85 -10.15
CA PRO A 65 -8.74 -23.32 -9.00
C PRO A 65 -8.28 -23.91 -7.66
N GLU A 66 -8.06 -25.22 -7.58
CA GLU A 66 -7.63 -25.92 -6.36
C GLU A 66 -6.21 -25.49 -5.93
N GLN A 67 -5.34 -25.23 -6.91
CA GLN A 67 -3.98 -24.74 -6.65
C GLN A 67 -4.00 -23.29 -6.16
N VAL A 68 -4.91 -22.47 -6.69
CA VAL A 68 -5.13 -21.09 -6.22
C VAL A 68 -5.64 -21.08 -4.79
N GLU A 69 -6.54 -21.99 -4.43
CA GLU A 69 -7.04 -22.12 -3.06
C GLU A 69 -5.93 -22.52 -2.08
N GLU A 70 -5.14 -23.53 -2.41
CA GLU A 70 -4.03 -23.96 -1.55
C GLU A 70 -2.94 -22.89 -1.44
N LEU A 71 -2.61 -22.21 -2.55
CA LEU A 71 -1.67 -21.09 -2.54
C LEU A 71 -2.17 -19.95 -1.63
N ASN A 72 -3.44 -19.57 -1.74
CA ASN A 72 -4.03 -18.56 -0.87
C ASN A 72 -3.96 -18.97 0.60
N ARG A 73 -4.21 -20.25 0.93
CA ARG A 73 -4.09 -20.76 2.29
C ARG A 73 -2.68 -20.61 2.84
N VAL A 74 -1.66 -20.97 2.06
CA VAL A 74 -0.25 -20.80 2.44
C VAL A 74 0.12 -19.32 2.59
N MET A 75 -0.34 -18.46 1.67
CA MET A 75 -0.09 -17.02 1.74
C MET A 75 -0.79 -16.35 2.93
N GLU A 76 -1.95 -16.85 3.36
CA GLU A 76 -2.63 -16.39 4.59
C GLU A 76 -1.86 -16.83 5.84
N MET A 77 -1.41 -18.08 5.89
CA MET A 77 -0.61 -18.61 7.02
C MET A 77 0.70 -17.85 7.20
N THR A 78 1.28 -17.34 6.11
CA THR A 78 2.51 -16.54 6.12
C THR A 78 2.25 -15.04 6.31
N GLY A 79 0.99 -14.61 6.37
CA GLY A 79 0.62 -13.20 6.54
C GLY A 79 0.80 -12.33 5.29
N ILE A 80 1.07 -12.93 4.13
CA ILE A 80 1.20 -12.22 2.86
C ILE A 80 -0.18 -11.80 2.34
N VAL A 81 -1.14 -12.73 2.36
CA VAL A 81 -2.55 -12.43 2.07
C VAL A 81 -3.25 -12.13 3.37
N LEU A 82 -3.71 -10.89 3.51
CA LEU A 82 -4.52 -10.47 4.64
C LEU A 82 -5.99 -10.79 4.35
N ALA A 83 -6.76 -11.13 5.39
CA ALA A 83 -8.21 -11.32 5.26
C ALA A 83 -8.93 -10.09 4.66
N SER A 84 -8.35 -8.89 4.84
CA SER A 84 -8.82 -7.64 4.21
C SER A 84 -8.67 -7.66 2.69
N SER A 85 -7.66 -8.33 2.12
CA SER A 85 -7.46 -8.43 0.67
C SER A 85 -8.65 -9.10 -0.02
N ARG A 86 -9.24 -10.15 0.60
CA ARG A 86 -10.43 -10.83 0.05
C ARG A 86 -11.65 -9.91 0.00
N LYS A 87 -11.81 -9.02 0.98
CA LYS A 87 -12.89 -8.03 0.99
C LYS A 87 -12.70 -7.00 -0.12
N ILE A 88 -11.47 -6.53 -0.32
CA ILE A 88 -11.13 -5.53 -1.33
C ILE A 88 -11.39 -6.05 -2.75
N VAL A 89 -11.03 -7.30 -3.06
CA VAL A 89 -11.25 -7.88 -4.41
C VAL A 89 -12.73 -7.93 -4.80
N LYS A 90 -13.63 -8.01 -3.81
CA LYS A 90 -15.09 -8.01 -4.00
C LYS A 90 -15.73 -6.63 -3.81
N ASP A 91 -14.93 -5.59 -3.58
CA ASP A 91 -15.43 -4.25 -3.32
C ASP A 91 -15.76 -3.53 -4.64
N ASP A 92 -17.04 -3.55 -4.99
CA ASP A 92 -17.61 -2.89 -6.17
C ASP A 92 -18.01 -1.43 -5.90
N THR A 93 -17.57 -0.86 -4.78
CA THR A 93 -17.81 0.56 -4.49
C THR A 93 -17.12 1.42 -5.55
N VAL A 94 -17.95 2.18 -6.28
CA VAL A 94 -17.49 3.22 -7.19
C VAL A 94 -17.06 4.43 -6.39
N ARG A 95 -15.86 4.94 -6.67
CA ARG A 95 -15.30 6.13 -6.01
C ARG A 95 -14.77 7.11 -7.04
N HIS A 96 -14.64 8.36 -6.62
CA HIS A 96 -14.04 9.42 -7.41
C HIS A 96 -12.66 9.77 -6.82
N CYS A 97 -11.60 9.68 -7.64
CA CYS A 97 -10.26 10.01 -7.19
C CYS A 97 -10.06 11.52 -7.18
N LEU A 98 -9.82 12.09 -6.00
CA LEU A 98 -9.56 13.53 -5.84
C LEU A 98 -8.24 14.01 -6.45
N ARG A 99 -7.34 13.09 -6.83
CA ARG A 99 -6.04 13.41 -7.42
C ARG A 99 -6.09 13.45 -8.94
N CYS A 100 -6.53 12.36 -9.57
CA CYS A 100 -6.60 12.24 -11.04
C CYS A 100 -7.99 12.54 -11.62
N HIS A 101 -9.00 12.73 -10.77
CA HIS A 101 -10.40 13.01 -11.15
C HIS A 101 -11.11 11.91 -11.93
N TYR A 102 -10.54 10.71 -11.99
CA TYR A 102 -11.21 9.54 -12.56
C TYR A 102 -12.07 8.81 -11.55
N THR A 103 -13.19 8.29 -12.05
CA THR A 103 -14.01 7.31 -11.35
C THR A 103 -13.35 5.94 -11.42
N TYR A 104 -13.33 5.21 -10.31
CA TYR A 104 -12.68 3.91 -10.20
C TYR A 104 -13.46 2.98 -9.25
N PHE A 105 -13.30 1.67 -9.41
CA PHE A 105 -13.77 0.68 -8.45
C PHE A 105 -12.70 0.42 -7.39
N GLU A 106 -13.08 0.29 -6.12
CA GLU A 106 -12.10 0.08 -5.03
C GLU A 106 -11.30 -1.22 -5.20
N ARG A 107 -11.91 -2.30 -5.74
CA ARG A 107 -11.19 -3.53 -6.10
C ARG A 107 -10.01 -3.32 -7.08
N ASN A 108 -10.04 -2.23 -7.87
CA ASN A 108 -8.99 -1.87 -8.82
C ASN A 108 -7.99 -0.82 -8.26
N ASN A 109 -8.13 -0.41 -6.99
CA ASN A 109 -7.31 0.65 -6.37
C ASN A 109 -5.94 0.15 -5.88
N GLY A 110 -5.19 -0.50 -6.77
CA GLY A 110 -3.85 -1.01 -6.51
C GLY A 110 -2.80 0.09 -6.29
N ARG A 111 -1.60 -0.31 -5.85
CA ARG A 111 -0.48 0.61 -5.53
C ARG A 111 -0.11 1.60 -6.62
N ARG A 112 -0.39 1.31 -7.89
CA ARG A 112 -0.05 2.13 -9.06
C ARG A 112 -1.27 2.51 -9.91
N ALA A 113 -2.49 2.35 -9.39
CA ALA A 113 -3.73 2.54 -10.14
C ALA A 113 -3.94 4.01 -10.59
N CYS A 114 -3.59 4.96 -9.72
CA CYS A 114 -3.60 6.38 -10.03
C CYS A 114 -2.28 6.78 -10.68
N ASN A 115 -2.26 6.82 -12.01
CA ASN A 115 -1.16 7.33 -12.81
C ASN A 115 -1.55 8.67 -13.46
N ILE A 116 -0.83 9.74 -13.13
CA ILE A 116 -0.98 11.04 -13.78
C ILE A 116 0.10 11.13 -14.86
N PRO A 117 -0.25 11.08 -16.15
CA PRO A 117 0.75 11.16 -17.22
C PRO A 117 1.41 12.53 -17.23
N HIS A 118 2.68 12.57 -17.61
CA HIS A 118 3.40 13.81 -17.84
C HIS A 118 2.74 14.57 -18.99
N GLN A 119 2.38 15.83 -18.75
CA GLN A 119 1.70 16.69 -19.72
C GLN A 119 2.69 17.60 -20.41
N HIS A 120 2.32 18.06 -21.60
CA HIS A 120 3.11 19.06 -22.31
C HIS A 120 3.28 20.31 -21.44
N PRO A 121 4.49 20.89 -21.44
CA PRO A 121 4.72 22.12 -20.71
C PRO A 121 3.88 23.25 -21.29
N ILE A 122 3.42 24.13 -20.42
CA ILE A 122 2.81 25.41 -20.78
C ILE A 122 3.77 26.54 -20.38
N GLN A 123 3.64 27.71 -20.99
CA GLN A 123 4.35 28.90 -20.49
C GLN A 123 3.93 29.16 -19.05
N ASP A 124 4.89 29.37 -18.13
CA ASP A 124 4.54 29.63 -16.71
C ASP A 124 3.89 31.01 -16.60
N PRO A 125 2.58 31.10 -16.28
CA PRO A 125 1.88 32.38 -16.28
C PRO A 125 2.27 33.27 -15.11
N HIS A 126 3.08 32.78 -14.17
CA HIS A 126 3.54 33.52 -13.01
C HIS A 126 5.04 33.86 -13.06
N SER A 127 5.72 33.52 -14.14
CA SER A 127 7.13 33.85 -14.33
C SER A 127 7.28 35.13 -15.14
N ALA A 128 8.05 36.09 -14.62
CA ALA A 128 8.50 37.23 -15.40
C ALA A 128 9.64 36.87 -16.37
N GLU A 129 10.30 35.72 -16.16
CA GLU A 129 11.38 35.24 -17.02
C GLU A 129 10.85 34.60 -18.30
N VAL A 130 11.34 35.09 -19.44
CA VAL A 130 11.08 34.54 -20.77
C VAL A 130 11.66 33.13 -20.86
N GLY A 131 10.90 32.21 -21.45
CA GLY A 131 11.34 30.83 -21.66
C GLY A 131 11.20 29.92 -20.44
N ARG A 132 10.57 30.37 -19.33
CA ARG A 132 10.13 29.44 -18.28
C ARG A 132 8.86 28.71 -18.67
N ILE A 133 8.89 27.40 -18.48
CA ILE A 133 7.78 26.50 -18.70
C ILE A 133 7.37 25.79 -17.40
N LEU A 134 6.07 25.51 -17.28
CA LEU A 134 5.44 24.79 -16.18
C LEU A 134 4.83 23.49 -16.71
N TYR A 135 5.02 22.40 -15.99
CA TYR A 135 4.39 21.11 -16.27
C TYR A 135 3.16 20.93 -15.40
N PRO A 136 1.92 21.05 -15.95
CA PRO A 136 0.71 21.05 -15.13
C PRO A 136 0.46 19.71 -14.41
N CYS A 137 1.03 18.61 -14.87
CA CYS A 137 0.89 17.30 -14.24
C CYS A 137 1.59 17.17 -12.88
N CYS A 138 2.70 17.88 -12.66
CA CYS A 138 3.55 17.72 -11.48
C CYS A 138 3.98 19.05 -10.84
N GLY A 139 3.69 20.19 -11.48
CA GLY A 139 4.08 21.52 -11.01
C GLY A 139 5.56 21.82 -11.22
N TYR A 140 6.29 20.93 -11.90
CA TYR A 140 7.70 21.10 -12.21
C TYR A 140 7.90 22.31 -13.14
N ARG A 141 8.98 23.04 -12.95
CA ARG A 141 9.36 24.18 -13.79
C ARG A 141 10.70 23.92 -14.45
N SER A 142 10.82 24.33 -15.70
CA SER A 142 12.07 24.22 -16.46
C SER A 142 12.21 25.42 -17.39
N HIS A 143 13.37 25.53 -18.04
CA HIS A 143 13.54 26.41 -19.19
C HIS A 143 13.29 25.63 -20.49
N VAL A 144 12.84 26.33 -21.52
CA VAL A 144 12.72 25.78 -22.88
C VAL A 144 14.06 25.20 -23.33
N GLY A 145 14.04 24.03 -23.95
CA GLY A 145 15.25 23.35 -24.47
C GLY A 145 15.92 22.38 -23.49
N TYR A 146 15.53 22.36 -22.22
CA TYR A 146 16.06 21.39 -21.24
C TYR A 146 15.24 20.11 -21.22
N LYS A 147 15.91 18.95 -21.34
CA LYS A 147 15.28 17.64 -21.19
C LYS A 147 14.94 17.42 -19.72
N VAL A 148 13.65 17.36 -19.41
CA VAL A 148 13.17 17.05 -18.07
C VAL A 148 13.03 15.55 -17.90
N VAL A 149 13.83 14.96 -17.02
CA VAL A 149 13.64 13.60 -16.53
C VAL A 149 12.92 13.72 -15.19
N HIS A 150 11.59 13.79 -15.23
CA HIS A 150 10.77 13.90 -14.03
C HIS A 150 9.61 12.91 -14.10
N GLU A 151 9.49 12.08 -13.08
CA GLU A 151 8.39 11.14 -12.95
C GLU A 151 7.17 11.85 -12.36
N CYS A 152 6.03 11.73 -13.04
CA CYS A 152 4.78 12.22 -12.51
C CYS A 152 4.19 11.22 -11.50
N PHE A 153 3.14 11.65 -10.80
CA PHE A 153 2.57 10.88 -9.70
C PHE A 153 2.11 9.48 -10.16
N THR A 154 2.59 8.44 -9.47
CA THR A 154 2.09 7.07 -9.54
C THR A 154 1.78 6.57 -8.13
N GLY A 155 0.55 6.12 -7.89
CA GLY A 155 0.13 5.68 -6.56
C GLY A 155 -1.28 5.08 -6.52
N ARG A 156 -1.85 4.93 -5.32
CA ARG A 156 -3.28 4.61 -5.15
C ARG A 156 -4.15 5.83 -5.44
N HIS A 157 -5.36 5.60 -5.94
CA HIS A 157 -6.42 6.60 -5.92
C HIS A 157 -6.77 6.97 -4.48
N THR A 158 -7.28 8.18 -4.28
CA THR A 158 -7.67 8.65 -2.95
C THR A 158 -8.93 9.50 -3.02
N THR A 159 -9.83 9.28 -2.06
CA THR A 159 -10.98 10.14 -1.77
C THR A 159 -10.70 11.10 -0.61
N LEU A 160 -9.51 11.03 -0.01
CA LEU A 160 -9.15 11.84 1.16
C LEU A 160 -8.41 13.08 0.70
N GLY A 161 -9.01 14.26 0.91
CA GLY A 161 -8.41 15.54 0.53
C GLY A 161 -7.03 15.77 1.16
N GLY A 162 -6.81 15.29 2.39
CA GLY A 162 -5.51 15.39 3.07
C GLY A 162 -4.37 14.61 2.39
N ASN A 163 -4.69 13.63 1.54
CA ASN A 163 -3.71 12.86 0.76
C ASN A 163 -3.42 13.50 -0.62
N VAL A 164 -4.02 14.67 -0.88
CA VAL A 164 -3.87 15.40 -2.12
C VAL A 164 -3.29 16.77 -1.78
N ASN A 165 -2.06 17.01 -2.22
CA ASN A 165 -1.41 18.31 -2.00
C ASN A 165 -1.91 19.34 -3.03
N TYR A 166 -3.10 19.90 -2.79
CA TYR A 166 -3.68 20.98 -3.60
C TYR A 166 -2.85 22.27 -3.63
N GLY A 167 -1.86 22.42 -2.74
CA GLY A 167 -0.92 23.54 -2.75
C GLY A 167 0.08 23.46 -3.90
N THR A 168 0.29 22.26 -4.47
CA THR A 168 1.03 22.12 -5.72
C THR A 168 0.12 22.45 -6.90
N ARG A 169 0.56 23.36 -7.78
CA ARG A 169 -0.19 23.84 -8.96
C ARG A 169 -0.60 22.74 -9.95
N SER A 170 -0.22 21.50 -9.68
CA SER A 170 -0.55 20.33 -10.48
C SER A 170 -1.85 19.63 -10.12
N VAL A 171 -2.39 19.89 -8.93
CA VAL A 171 -3.63 19.21 -8.51
C VAL A 171 -4.80 20.18 -8.62
N ARG A 172 -5.70 19.87 -9.57
CA ARG A 172 -6.96 20.58 -9.74
C ARG A 172 -7.95 20.20 -8.65
N THR A 173 -8.81 21.12 -8.22
CA THR A 173 -10.00 20.76 -7.45
C THR A 173 -11.05 20.10 -8.34
N CYS A 174 -12.08 19.47 -7.76
CA CYS A 174 -13.16 18.85 -8.54
C CYS A 174 -13.94 19.89 -9.37
N GLU A 175 -14.05 21.13 -8.88
CA GLU A 175 -14.67 22.26 -9.60
C GLU A 175 -13.82 22.64 -10.81
N GLN A 176 -12.51 22.77 -10.64
CA GLN A 176 -11.56 23.06 -11.72
C GLN A 176 -11.51 21.93 -12.77
N ALA A 177 -11.66 20.68 -12.33
CA ALA A 177 -11.73 19.51 -13.20
C ALA A 177 -13.14 19.25 -13.78
N ARG A 178 -14.16 20.03 -13.36
CA ARG A 178 -15.56 19.92 -13.81
C ARG A 178 -16.18 18.53 -13.65
N CYS A 179 -15.79 17.79 -12.61
CA CYS A 179 -16.18 16.39 -12.43
C CYS A 179 -17.70 16.17 -12.40
N PHE A 180 -18.43 17.10 -11.78
CA PHE A 180 -19.89 16.99 -11.61
C PHE A 180 -20.70 17.28 -12.88
N GLN A 181 -20.10 17.90 -13.89
CA GLN A 181 -20.78 18.15 -15.17
C GLN A 181 -20.77 16.89 -16.04
N ASN A 182 -19.69 16.12 -15.97
CA ASN A 182 -19.51 14.91 -16.79
C ASN A 182 -20.31 13.71 -16.27
N MET A 183 -20.65 13.66 -14.98
CA MET A 183 -21.43 12.55 -14.39
C MET A 183 -22.93 12.58 -14.71
N ARG A 184 -23.46 13.65 -15.33
CA ARG A 184 -24.88 13.73 -15.74
C ARG A 184 -25.15 13.17 -17.13
N GLN A 185 -24.10 12.76 -17.85
CA GLN A 185 -24.17 12.32 -19.25
C GLN A 185 -23.81 10.85 -19.45
N ALA A 186 -23.47 10.13 -18.37
CA ALA A 186 -23.10 8.72 -18.35
C ALA A 186 -24.11 7.93 -17.50
#